data_AF-A0A7V9NAE4-F1
#
_entry.id   AF-A0A7V9NAE4-F1
#
_cell.length_a   1.000
_cell.length_b   1.000
_cell.length_c   1.000
_cell.angle_alpha   90.00
_cell.angle_beta   90.00
_cell.angle_gamma   90.00
#
_symmetry.space_group_name_H-M   'P 1'
#
loop_
_entity.id
_entity.type
_entity.pdbx_description
1 polymer ?
#
loop_
_entity_poly.entity_id
_entity_poly.type
_entity_poly.pdbx_seq_one_letter_code
_entity_poly.pdbx_strand_id
1 'polypeptide(L)'
;MIFRCPSCGAESDTAARFCPSCGTVLVGTCPSCGEETKVGAQFCPSCGHRLDRAAPKEEERKLVTVLFADLTGSTALGEQLDP
;
A
#
# COMPACT_ATOMS: atom_id res chain seq x y z
N MET A 1 20.94 16.83 7.08
CA MET A 1 20.06 16.68 8.27
C MET A 1 19.42 15.29 8.16
N ILE A 2 19.42 14.51 9.23
CA ILE A 2 18.95 13.12 9.21
C ILE A 2 17.59 13.01 9.91
N PHE A 3 16.76 12.09 9.43
CA PHE A 3 15.51 11.72 10.08
C PHE A 3 15.37 10.19 10.12
N ARG A 4 14.46 9.68 10.95
CA ARG A 4 14.21 8.23 11.05
C ARG A 4 13.08 7.82 10.13
N CYS A 5 13.32 6.78 9.33
CA CYS A 5 12.33 6.18 8.46
C CYS A 5 11.10 5.74 9.29
N PRO A 6 9.87 6.15 8.94
CA PRO A 6 8.67 5.79 9.69
C PRO A 6 8.30 4.31 9.56
N SER A 7 8.85 3.60 8.55
CA SER A 7 8.57 2.17 8.33
C SER A 7 9.54 1.24 9.04
N CYS A 8 10.84 1.55 9.09
CA CYS A 8 11.86 0.64 9.64
C CYS A 8 12.75 1.26 10.73
N GLY A 9 12.65 2.56 10.99
CA GLY A 9 13.44 3.27 12.01
C GLY A 9 14.88 3.61 11.62
N ALA A 10 15.38 3.16 10.46
CA ALA A 10 16.72 3.48 9.98
C ALA A 10 16.90 4.99 9.72
N GLU A 11 18.13 5.48 9.92
CA GLU A 11 18.47 6.86 9.61
C GLU A 11 18.49 7.08 8.09
N SER A 12 17.88 8.18 7.66
CA SER A 12 17.81 8.56 6.26
C SER A 12 18.06 10.06 6.14
N ASP A 13 18.70 10.46 5.03
CA ASP A 13 18.85 11.88 4.73
C ASP A 13 17.48 12.48 4.42
N THR A 14 17.22 13.68 4.92
CA THR A 14 16.04 14.47 4.57
C THR A 14 15.88 14.72 3.06
N ALA A 15 16.92 14.58 2.24
CA ALA A 15 16.87 14.69 0.78
C ALA A 15 16.65 13.34 0.08
N ALA A 16 16.68 12.21 0.80
CA ALA A 16 16.48 10.89 0.21
C ALA A 16 15.02 10.68 -0.21
N ARG A 17 14.82 10.22 -1.46
CA ARG A 17 13.50 9.83 -1.98
C ARG A 17 13.03 8.46 -1.48
N PHE A 18 13.97 7.57 -1.16
CA PHE A 18 13.70 6.22 -0.66
C PHE A 18 14.59 5.91 0.54
N CYS A 19 14.10 5.07 1.44
CA CYS A 19 14.90 4.60 2.57
C CYS A 19 15.99 3.62 2.07
N PRO A 20 17.29 3.86 2.36
CA PRO A 20 18.37 2.99 1.90
C PRO A 20 18.37 1.60 2.56
N SER A 21 17.61 1.43 3.66
CA SER A 21 17.54 0.17 4.41
C SER A 21 16.33 -0.70 4.05
N CYS A 22 15.16 -0.11 3.80
CA CYS A 22 13.92 -0.87 3.56
C CYS A 22 13.23 -0.56 2.23
N GLY A 23 13.71 0.42 1.46
CA GLY A 23 13.12 0.79 0.17
C GLY A 23 11.80 1.58 0.24
N THR A 24 11.27 1.88 1.44
CA THR A 24 10.05 2.69 1.58
C THR A 24 10.25 4.07 0.95
N VAL A 25 9.24 4.55 0.21
CA VAL A 25 9.24 5.88 -0.39
C VAL A 25 9.07 6.94 0.70
N LEU A 26 9.96 7.94 0.72
CA LEU A 26 10.03 9.01 1.73
C LEU A 26 9.53 10.36 1.18
N VAL A 27 9.13 10.38 -0.08
CA VAL A 27 8.47 11.51 -0.76
C VAL A 27 7.10 11.06 -1.30
N GLY A 28 6.11 11.94 -1.21
CA GLY A 28 4.81 11.79 -1.85
C GLY A 28 4.53 12.99 -2.77
N THR A 29 3.48 12.92 -3.57
CA THR A 29 3.07 14.06 -4.41
C THR A 29 1.87 14.77 -3.79
N CYS A 30 1.82 16.08 -3.95
CA CYS A 30 0.66 16.85 -3.52
C CYS A 30 -0.54 16.52 -4.42
N PRO A 31 -1.70 16.11 -3.88
CA PRO A 31 -2.89 15.81 -4.69
C PRO A 31 -3.49 17.05 -5.37
N SER A 32 -3.18 18.25 -4.88
CA SER A 32 -3.74 19.50 -5.41
C SER A 32 -2.92 20.11 -6.55
N CYS A 33 -1.59 19.97 -6.55
CA CYS A 33 -0.72 20.60 -7.56
C CYS A 33 0.31 19.66 -8.21
N GLY A 34 0.45 18.43 -7.72
CA GLY A 34 1.39 17.44 -8.26
C GLY A 34 2.84 17.59 -7.78
N GLU A 35 3.17 18.63 -7.03
CA GLU A 35 4.54 18.87 -6.55
C GLU A 35 5.03 17.76 -5.60
N GLU A 36 6.33 17.44 -5.64
CA GLU A 36 6.93 16.52 -4.69
C GLU A 36 7.00 17.11 -3.28
N THR A 37 6.60 16.31 -2.29
CA THR A 37 6.47 16.70 -0.89
C THR A 37 7.03 15.60 0.00
N LYS A 38 7.68 15.97 1.11
CA LYS A 38 8.24 14.98 2.02
C LYS A 38 7.13 14.28 2.80
N VAL A 39 7.27 12.98 2.98
CA VAL A 39 6.36 12.21 3.84
C VAL A 39 6.43 12.76 5.26
N GLY A 40 5.27 13.12 5.83
CA GLY A 40 5.16 13.75 7.13
C GLY A 40 5.09 15.29 7.12
N ALA A 41 5.22 15.93 5.95
CA ALA A 41 4.91 17.36 5.82
C ALA A 41 3.41 17.59 6.07
N GLN A 42 3.07 18.63 6.86
CA GLN A 42 1.67 18.98 7.13
C GLN A 42 1.04 19.80 5.99
N PHE A 43 1.86 20.51 5.22
CA PHE A 43 1.44 21.42 4.14
C PHE A 43 2.38 21.29 2.93
N CYS A 44 1.85 21.50 1.74
CA CYS A 44 2.63 21.59 0.52
C CYS A 44 3.42 22.91 0.48
N PRO A 45 4.74 22.89 0.24
CA PRO A 45 5.57 24.09 0.19
C PRO A 45 5.31 24.94 -1.07
N SER A 46 4.69 24.37 -2.11
CA SER A 46 4.43 25.06 -3.39
C SER A 46 3.06 25.73 -3.43
N CYS A 47 1.99 25.01 -3.05
CA CYS A 47 0.62 25.53 -3.15
C CYS A 47 -0.08 25.78 -1.80
N GLY A 48 0.52 25.38 -0.68
CA GLY A 48 -0.08 25.54 0.66
C GLY A 48 -1.18 24.53 1.01
N HIS A 49 -1.51 23.58 0.12
CA HIS A 49 -2.51 22.55 0.40
C HIS A 49 -2.11 21.69 1.61
N ARG A 50 -3.04 21.37 2.50
CA ARG A 50 -2.78 20.49 3.64
C ARG A 50 -2.58 19.06 3.15
N LEU A 51 -1.50 18.43 3.59
CA LEU A 51 -1.11 17.06 3.21
C LEU A 51 -1.45 16.08 4.33
N ASP A 52 -2.51 16.38 5.09
CA ASP A 52 -2.96 15.62 6.25
C ASP A 52 -2.87 14.15 5.90
N ARG A 53 -2.10 13.44 6.74
CA ARG A 53 -1.79 12.02 6.67
C ARG A 53 -2.99 11.31 6.06
N ALA A 54 -2.89 10.98 4.77
CA ALA A 54 -3.92 10.26 4.07
C ALA A 54 -4.32 9.12 5.01
N ALA A 55 -5.55 9.18 5.52
CA ALA A 55 -6.06 8.14 6.39
C ALA A 55 -5.69 6.82 5.72
N PRO A 56 -5.16 5.82 6.45
CA PRO A 56 -4.87 4.53 5.86
C PRO A 56 -6.08 4.18 5.01
N LYS A 57 -5.89 4.06 3.68
CA LYS A 57 -6.96 3.69 2.76
C LYS A 57 -7.65 2.53 3.45
N GLU A 58 -8.90 2.73 3.87
CA GLU A 58 -9.64 1.69 4.57
C GLU A 58 -9.54 0.47 3.68
N GLU A 59 -8.81 -0.56 4.13
CA GLU A 59 -8.82 -1.84 3.47
C GLU A 59 -10.26 -2.32 3.58
N GLU A 60 -11.00 -2.12 2.49
CA GLU A 60 -12.41 -2.43 2.42
C GLU A 60 -12.54 -3.96 2.44
N ARG A 61 -12.60 -4.52 3.65
CA ARG A 61 -12.83 -5.95 3.86
C ARG A 61 -14.25 -6.26 3.43
N LYS A 62 -14.41 -6.69 2.19
CA LYS A 62 -15.69 -7.12 1.65
C LYS A 62 -16.09 -8.43 2.32
N LEU A 63 -17.29 -8.46 2.90
CA LEU A 63 -17.90 -9.69 3.40
C LEU A 63 -18.24 -10.58 2.20
N VAL A 64 -17.67 -11.79 2.17
CA VAL A 64 -17.92 -12.78 1.10
C VAL A 64 -18.55 -14.03 1.70
N THR A 65 -19.57 -14.57 1.03
CA THR A 65 -20.18 -15.86 1.35
C THR A 65 -19.49 -16.94 0.53
N VAL A 66 -18.86 -17.90 1.21
CA VAL A 66 -18.25 -19.07 0.55
C VAL A 66 -19.19 -20.25 0.68
N LEU A 67 -19.66 -20.79 -0.46
CA LEU A 67 -20.39 -22.05 -0.52
C LEU A 67 -19.38 -23.17 -0.77
N PHE A 68 -19.24 -24.08 0.20
CA PHE A 68 -18.52 -25.32 0.00
C PHE A 68 -19.53 -26.38 -0.48
N ALA A 69 -19.37 -26.83 -1.72
CA ALA A 69 -20.08 -27.98 -2.26
C ALA A 69 -19.05 -29.07 -2.55
N ASP A 70 -19.18 -30.21 -1.88
CA ASP A 70 -18.45 -31.41 -2.24
C ASP A 70 -19.17 -32.08 -3.43
N LEU A 71 -18.43 -32.37 -4.49
CA LEU A 71 -18.95 -33.13 -5.62
C LEU A 71 -18.80 -34.62 -5.31
N THR A 72 -19.81 -35.16 -4.60
CA THR A 72 -19.91 -36.60 -4.36
C THR A 72 -20.02 -37.35 -5.69
N GLY A 73 -19.15 -38.35 -5.88
CA GLY A 73 -19.13 -39.17 -7.09
C GLY A 73 -18.39 -38.58 -8.29
N SER A 74 -17.70 -37.45 -8.13
CA SER A 74 -16.88 -36.84 -9.20
C SER A 74 -15.79 -37.79 -9.71
N THR A 75 -15.20 -38.61 -8.84
CA THR A 75 -14.16 -39.59 -9.22
C THR A 75 -14.70 -40.66 -10.17
N ALA A 76 -15.86 -41.23 -9.86
CA ALA A 76 -16.49 -42.27 -10.69
C ALA A 76 -16.94 -41.71 -12.06
N LEU A 77 -17.37 -40.44 -12.10
CA LEU A 77 -17.73 -39.76 -13.34
C LEU A 77 -16.49 -39.47 -14.22
N GLY A 78 -15.36 -39.10 -13.60
CA GLY A 78 -14.10 -38.88 -14.31
C GLY A 78 -13.58 -40.14 -15.00
N GLU A 79 -13.65 -41.28 -14.31
CA GLU A 79 -13.24 -42.58 -14.85
C GLU A 79 -14.09 -43.05 -16.05
N GLN A 80 -15.36 -42.64 -16.12
CA GLN A 80 -16.24 -42.97 -17.26
C GLN A 80 -16.01 -42.07 -18.48
N LEU A 81 -15.49 -40.87 -18.27
CA LEU A 81 -15.30 -39.86 -19.32
C LEU A 81 -13.87 -39.87 -19.89
N ASP A 82 -12.96 -40.66 -19.33
CA ASP A 82 -11.60 -40.86 -19.85
C ASP A 82 -11.67 -41.80 -21.09
N PRO A 83 -11.22 -41.38 -22.29
CA PRO A 83 -11.35 -42.14 -23.54
C PRO A 83 -10.44 -43.36 -23.69
#